data_AF-A0A1D1UZ28-F1
#
_entry.id   AF-A0A1D1UZ28-F1
#
_cell.length_a   1.000
_cell.length_b   1.000
_cell.length_c   1.000
_cell.angle_alpha   90.00
_cell.angle_beta   90.00
_cell.angle_gamma   90.00
#
_symmetry.space_group_name_H-M   'P 1'
#
loop_
_entity.id
_entity.type
_entity.pdbx_description
1 polymer ?
#
loop_
_entity_poly.entity_id
_entity_poly.type
_entity_poly.pdbx_seq_one_letter_code
_entity_poly.pdbx_strand_id
1 'polypeptide(L)'
;MDIATAVWGPRWGGWLVTAAQLIELLMTCILYTVLCGDLMEGSFPDAAIGANGWMTIACIILLSCAFLRNLQSVSFLSFWCTVAHFFINAIILGYCLLQIKNWHWSAAKFEIDIYSFPIALGVVVFSYTSQIFLPTLEGSMAKPDRFNTMLNWSHIAAAIFKALFAYVGFLTWGYETQEEITNNLPTQGFKATVNIILVIKALLSYPLPFFAAADTLEHALFRNKPETPFPSFRNPDGSHKPWGIVMKMGLVFSTLIMSIVIPHFTTLMGLIGNFTGTMLSFIWPCYFHMRLKWDTLEWWIISLNVFIICLGFIIGSVGIYYSTWELIRAFQGEDVHKVLPILAANITHLHKF
;
A
#
# COMPACT_ATOMS: atom_id res chain seq x y z
N MET A 1 2.35 5.04 -18.72
CA MET A 1 1.34 5.18 -19.78
C MET A 1 1.96 5.06 -21.17
N ASP A 2 2.91 5.92 -21.54
CA ASP A 2 3.48 5.98 -22.91
C ASP A 2 4.09 4.66 -23.40
N ILE A 3 4.82 3.97 -22.53
CA ILE A 3 5.42 2.65 -22.81
C ILE A 3 4.32 1.61 -23.12
N ALA A 4 3.24 1.59 -22.35
CA ALA A 4 2.14 0.66 -22.53
C ALA A 4 1.34 0.96 -23.80
N THR A 5 1.14 2.25 -24.11
CA THR A 5 0.55 2.72 -25.37
C THR A 5 1.38 2.29 -26.58
N ALA A 6 2.71 2.32 -26.47
CA ALA A 6 3.60 1.86 -27.53
C ALA A 6 3.51 0.34 -27.77
N VAL A 7 3.34 -0.47 -26.72
CA VAL A 7 3.35 -1.94 -26.81
C VAL A 7 1.96 -2.54 -27.14
N TRP A 8 0.91 -2.06 -26.48
CA TRP A 8 -0.45 -2.59 -26.61
C TRP A 8 -1.40 -1.68 -27.41
N GLY A 9 -0.85 -0.62 -27.99
CA GLY A 9 -1.60 0.37 -28.75
C GLY A 9 -2.36 1.36 -27.87
N PRO A 10 -2.84 2.46 -28.48
CA PRO A 10 -3.43 3.59 -27.77
C PRO A 10 -4.80 3.32 -27.14
N ARG A 11 -5.53 2.30 -27.60
CA ARG A 11 -6.89 2.01 -27.08
C ARG A 11 -6.89 1.22 -25.78
N TRP A 12 -6.09 0.16 -25.68
CA TRP A 12 -6.14 -0.77 -24.54
C TRP A 12 -4.93 -0.63 -23.61
N GLY A 13 -3.74 -0.39 -24.17
CA GLY A 13 -2.49 -0.40 -23.41
C GLY A 13 -2.40 0.71 -22.37
N GLY A 14 -2.65 1.94 -22.80
CA GLY A 14 -2.65 3.10 -21.91
C GLY A 14 -3.72 2.99 -20.83
N TRP A 15 -4.93 2.57 -21.19
CA TRP A 15 -6.06 2.51 -20.26
C TRP A 15 -5.88 1.47 -19.14
N LEU A 16 -5.40 0.26 -19.48
CA LEU A 16 -5.18 -0.80 -18.48
C LEU A 16 -4.17 -0.39 -17.41
N VAL A 17 -3.03 0.17 -17.82
CA VAL A 17 -2.00 0.61 -16.87
C VAL A 17 -2.50 1.77 -16.02
N THR A 18 -3.17 2.75 -16.63
CA THR A 18 -3.77 3.87 -15.91
C THR A 18 -4.83 3.40 -14.91
N ALA A 19 -5.68 2.42 -15.27
CA ALA A 19 -6.67 1.86 -14.37
C ALA A 19 -6.03 1.17 -13.16
N ALA A 20 -5.01 0.33 -13.37
CA ALA A 20 -4.31 -0.31 -12.26
C ALA A 20 -3.58 0.71 -11.36
N GLN A 21 -2.94 1.73 -11.93
CA GLN A 21 -2.33 2.82 -11.16
C GLN A 21 -3.35 3.57 -10.32
N LEU A 22 -4.53 3.87 -10.89
CA LEU A 22 -5.62 4.50 -10.15
C LEU A 22 -6.14 3.62 -9.01
N ILE A 23 -6.34 2.32 -9.26
CA ILE A 23 -6.76 1.37 -8.23
C ILE A 23 -5.72 1.34 -7.10
N GLU A 24 -4.43 1.22 -7.43
CA GLU A 24 -3.35 1.17 -6.44
C GLU A 24 -3.30 2.43 -5.56
N LEU A 25 -3.39 3.62 -6.18
CA LEU A 25 -3.37 4.89 -5.47
C LEU A 25 -4.61 5.09 -4.60
N LEU A 26 -5.80 4.77 -5.11
CA LEU A 26 -7.05 4.90 -4.37
C LEU A 26 -7.13 3.90 -3.21
N MET A 27 -6.68 2.66 -3.42
CA MET A 27 -6.60 1.67 -2.35
C MET A 27 -5.58 2.06 -1.28
N THR A 28 -4.46 2.68 -1.65
CA THR A 28 -3.51 3.26 -0.68
C THR A 28 -4.16 4.36 0.15
N CYS A 29 -4.99 5.22 -0.46
CA CYS A 29 -5.78 6.22 0.25
C CYS A 29 -6.76 5.58 1.24
N ILE A 30 -7.50 4.55 0.82
CA ILE A 30 -8.42 3.78 1.67
C ILE A 30 -7.66 3.19 2.87
N LEU A 31 -6.50 2.56 2.63
CA LEU A 31 -5.66 1.95 3.64
C LEU A 31 -5.24 2.95 4.75
N TYR A 32 -4.87 4.18 4.38
CA TYR A 32 -4.55 5.21 5.37
C TYR A 32 -5.77 5.62 6.20
N THR A 33 -6.97 5.63 5.61
CA THR A 33 -8.20 5.91 6.37
C THR A 33 -8.55 4.78 7.33
N VAL A 34 -8.45 3.52 6.88
CA VAL A 34 -8.64 2.33 7.72
C VAL A 34 -7.66 2.32 8.90
N LEU A 35 -6.37 2.54 8.63
CA LEU A 35 -5.32 2.64 9.65
C LEU A 35 -5.64 3.68 10.73
N CYS A 36 -6.20 4.84 10.34
CA CYS A 36 -6.60 5.85 11.32
C CYS A 36 -7.75 5.37 12.22
N GLY A 37 -8.69 4.61 11.67
CA GLY A 37 -9.78 4.00 12.42
C GLY A 37 -9.26 3.01 13.46
N ASP A 38 -8.48 2.04 12.99
CA ASP A 38 -8.02 0.88 13.77
C ASP A 38 -7.08 1.32 14.90
N LEU A 39 -6.15 2.24 14.63
CA LEU A 39 -5.23 2.77 15.64
C LEU A 39 -5.96 3.57 16.72
N MET A 40 -6.99 4.34 16.36
CA MET A 40 -7.72 5.17 17.32
C MET A 40 -8.69 4.33 18.16
N GLU A 41 -9.38 3.36 17.57
CA GLU A 41 -10.21 2.40 18.32
C GLU A 41 -9.36 1.57 19.28
N GLY A 42 -8.21 1.05 18.82
CA GLY A 42 -7.28 0.35 19.70
C GLY A 42 -6.75 1.22 20.85
N SER A 43 -6.57 2.52 20.62
CA SER A 43 -6.05 3.48 21.63
C SER A 43 -7.11 4.00 22.59
N PHE A 44 -8.39 3.93 22.22
CA PHE A 44 -9.50 4.43 23.02
C PHE A 44 -10.69 3.46 22.96
N PRO A 45 -10.55 2.23 23.50
CA PRO A 45 -11.59 1.21 23.40
C PRO A 45 -12.87 1.60 24.15
N ASP A 46 -12.75 2.42 25.19
CA ASP A 46 -13.89 2.92 25.98
C ASP A 46 -14.56 4.17 25.38
N ALA A 47 -14.04 4.70 24.25
CA ALA A 47 -14.65 5.84 23.60
C ALA A 47 -16.00 5.45 22.97
N ALA A 48 -16.97 6.36 23.01
CA ALA A 48 -18.27 6.16 22.35
C ALA A 48 -18.19 6.12 20.81
N ILE A 49 -16.99 6.27 20.24
CA ILE A 49 -16.73 6.35 18.80
C ILE A 49 -15.98 5.08 18.41
N GLY A 50 -16.61 4.20 17.64
CA GLY A 50 -15.94 3.01 17.06
C GLY A 50 -15.09 3.36 15.83
N ALA A 51 -14.43 2.36 15.24
CA ALA A 51 -13.53 2.52 14.10
C ALA A 51 -14.13 3.38 12.96
N ASN A 52 -15.37 3.12 12.55
CA ASN A 52 -16.06 3.86 11.48
C ASN A 52 -16.18 5.38 11.79
N GLY A 53 -16.38 5.73 13.06
CA GLY A 53 -16.44 7.13 13.49
C GLY A 53 -15.07 7.80 13.41
N TRP A 54 -14.01 7.10 13.83
CA TRP A 54 -12.63 7.58 13.71
C TRP A 54 -12.19 7.73 12.25
N MET A 55 -12.56 6.78 11.38
CA MET A 55 -12.35 6.89 9.92
C MET A 55 -13.05 8.13 9.35
N THR A 56 -14.27 8.43 9.80
CA THR A 56 -15.02 9.61 9.38
C THR A 56 -14.34 10.90 9.82
N ILE A 57 -13.84 10.97 11.06
CA ILE A 57 -13.08 12.12 11.57
C ILE A 57 -11.80 12.32 10.76
N ALA A 58 -11.05 11.24 10.49
CA ALA A 58 -9.86 11.30 9.65
C ALA A 58 -10.20 11.83 8.24
N CYS A 59 -11.28 11.34 7.63
CA CYS A 59 -11.74 11.80 6.32
C CYS A 59 -12.09 13.30 6.32
N ILE A 60 -12.75 13.82 7.35
CA ILE A 60 -13.06 15.25 7.46
C ILE A 60 -11.78 16.10 7.42
N ILE A 61 -10.72 15.66 8.08
CA ILE A 61 -9.41 16.32 8.02
C ILE A 61 -8.82 16.20 6.61
N LEU A 62 -8.91 15.03 6.00
CA LEU A 62 -8.41 14.76 4.66
C LEU A 62 -9.16 15.49 3.54
N LEU A 63 -10.38 15.98 3.76
CA LEU A 63 -11.07 16.85 2.79
C LEU A 63 -10.26 18.11 2.46
N SER A 64 -9.42 18.58 3.39
CA SER A 64 -8.48 19.67 3.12
C SER A 64 -7.52 19.36 1.95
N CYS A 65 -7.23 18.08 1.69
CA CYS A 65 -6.39 17.64 0.57
C CYS A 65 -7.00 17.97 -0.79
N ALA A 66 -8.34 18.07 -0.90
CA ALA A 66 -9.00 18.44 -2.15
C ALA A 66 -8.60 19.84 -2.65
N PHE A 67 -8.12 20.70 -1.75
CA PHE A 67 -7.67 22.05 -2.06
C PHE A 67 -6.18 22.13 -2.44
N LEU A 68 -5.41 21.03 -2.36
CA LEU A 68 -4.00 21.01 -2.73
C LEU A 68 -3.82 21.25 -4.23
N ARG A 69 -3.02 22.26 -4.58
CA ARG A 69 -2.85 22.77 -5.95
C ARG A 69 -1.52 22.40 -6.60
N ASN A 70 -0.51 22.11 -5.80
CA ASN A 70 0.85 21.88 -6.29
C ASN A 70 1.55 20.75 -5.53
N LEU A 71 2.52 20.12 -6.21
CA LEU A 71 3.37 19.10 -5.61
C LEU A 71 4.30 19.65 -4.53
N GLN A 72 4.59 20.96 -4.52
CA GLN A 72 5.44 21.57 -3.51
C GLN A 72 4.81 21.51 -2.11
N SER A 73 3.52 21.83 -1.98
CA SER A 73 2.78 21.66 -0.72
C SER A 73 2.73 20.19 -0.30
N VAL A 74 2.50 19.28 -1.26
CA VAL A 74 2.50 17.83 -0.99
C VAL A 74 3.86 17.34 -0.50
N SER A 75 4.95 17.84 -1.10
CA SER A 75 6.33 17.52 -0.71
C SER A 75 6.64 18.03 0.70
N PHE A 76 6.13 19.20 1.09
CA PHE A 76 6.30 19.71 2.44
C PHE A 76 5.57 18.85 3.48
N LEU A 77 4.34 18.39 3.19
CA LEU A 77 3.63 17.44 4.04
C LEU A 77 4.37 16.09 4.12
N SER A 78 4.91 15.63 2.99
CA SER A 78 5.71 14.38 2.92
C SER A 78 7.01 14.46 3.75
N PHE A 79 7.62 15.64 3.83
CA PHE A 79 8.76 15.87 4.71
C PHE A 79 8.39 15.65 6.18
N TRP A 80 7.30 16.25 6.66
CA TRP A 80 6.81 16.04 8.03
C TRP A 80 6.36 14.60 8.29
N CYS A 81 5.77 13.93 7.29
CA CYS A 81 5.50 12.50 7.34
C CYS A 81 6.78 11.69 7.60
N THR A 82 7.87 12.02 6.90
CA THR A 82 9.17 11.34 7.06
C THR A 82 9.76 11.57 8.45
N VAL A 83 9.66 12.79 8.98
CA VAL A 83 10.09 13.12 10.34
C VAL A 83 9.31 12.30 11.37
N ALA A 84 7.97 12.27 11.27
CA ALA A 84 7.13 11.46 12.16
C ALA A 84 7.47 9.97 12.07
N HIS A 85 7.71 9.46 10.85
CA HIS A 85 8.10 8.08 10.62
C HIS A 85 9.43 7.71 11.32
N PHE A 86 10.43 8.60 11.26
CA PHE A 86 11.69 8.39 11.97
C PHE A 86 11.50 8.31 13.50
N PHE A 87 10.71 9.23 14.07
CA PHE A 87 10.40 9.21 15.50
C PHE A 87 9.70 7.93 15.94
N ILE A 88 8.66 7.49 15.22
CA ILE A 88 7.95 6.26 15.54
C ILE A 88 8.88 5.05 15.48
N ASN A 89 9.68 4.95 14.42
CA ASN A 89 10.63 3.85 14.29
C ASN A 89 11.65 3.83 15.43
N ALA A 90 12.15 4.99 15.84
CA ALA A 90 13.08 5.10 16.98
C ALA A 90 12.41 4.67 18.30
N ILE A 91 11.14 5.07 18.53
CA ILE A 91 10.38 4.69 19.73
C ILE A 91 10.15 3.16 19.76
N ILE A 92 9.66 2.59 18.66
CA ILE A 92 9.33 1.16 18.60
C ILE A 92 10.59 0.29 18.66
N LEU A 93 11.62 0.60 17.88
CA LEU A 93 12.89 -0.13 17.97
C LEU A 93 13.53 0.03 19.34
N GLY A 94 13.49 1.23 19.93
CA GLY A 94 13.95 1.48 21.29
C GLY A 94 13.24 0.58 22.31
N TYR A 95 11.91 0.49 22.22
CA TYR A 95 11.13 -0.42 23.07
C TYR A 95 11.52 -1.88 22.87
N CYS A 96 11.62 -2.34 21.62
CA CYS A 96 11.99 -3.73 21.31
C CYS A 96 13.37 -4.09 21.86
N LEU A 97 14.35 -3.18 21.73
CA LEU A 97 15.71 -3.37 22.24
C LEU A 97 15.76 -3.37 23.77
N LEU A 98 14.90 -2.61 24.46
CA LEU A 98 14.77 -2.68 25.92
C LEU A 98 14.21 -4.05 26.36
N GLN A 99 13.41 -4.71 25.52
CA GLN A 99 12.85 -6.04 25.76
C GLN A 99 13.76 -7.20 25.32
N ILE A 100 15.03 -6.95 24.96
CA ILE A 100 15.95 -7.96 24.40
C ILE A 100 16.10 -9.23 25.27
N LYS A 101 15.99 -9.10 26.59
CA LYS A 101 16.07 -10.23 27.53
C LYS A 101 14.87 -11.16 27.44
N ASN A 102 13.73 -10.65 26.99
CA ASN A 102 12.46 -11.35 26.89
C ASN A 102 12.14 -11.79 25.46
N TRP A 103 13.10 -11.69 24.53
CA TRP A 103 12.85 -12.04 23.14
C TRP A 103 12.52 -13.53 22.96
N HIS A 104 11.52 -13.78 22.13
CA HIS A 104 10.99 -15.10 21.79
C HIS A 104 11.85 -15.81 20.74
N TRP A 105 13.13 -16.06 21.05
CA TRP A 105 14.07 -16.73 20.15
C TRP A 105 13.59 -18.10 19.65
N SER A 106 12.89 -18.84 20.50
CA SER A 106 12.35 -20.17 20.17
C SER A 106 11.10 -20.13 19.28
N ALA A 107 10.43 -18.98 19.18
CA ALA A 107 9.27 -18.79 18.31
C ALA A 107 9.66 -18.40 16.88
N ALA A 108 10.88 -17.90 16.66
CA ALA A 108 11.43 -17.62 15.33
C ALA A 108 11.85 -18.90 14.59
N LYS A 109 10.90 -19.80 14.39
CA LYS A 109 11.09 -21.02 13.60
C LYS A 109 10.84 -20.72 12.12
N PHE A 110 11.58 -21.43 11.27
CA PHE A 110 11.35 -21.39 9.82
C PHE A 110 10.19 -22.31 9.45
N GLU A 111 8.97 -21.87 9.78
CA GLU A 111 7.73 -22.54 9.41
C GLU A 111 6.95 -21.65 8.44
N ILE A 112 6.59 -22.19 7.28
CA ILE A 112 5.82 -21.47 6.27
C ILE A 112 4.36 -21.88 6.41
N ASP A 113 3.52 -20.96 6.88
CA ASP A 113 2.08 -21.15 6.82
C ASP A 113 1.56 -20.83 5.40
N ILE A 114 0.97 -21.83 4.76
CA ILE A 114 0.55 -21.75 3.36
C ILE A 114 -0.61 -20.76 3.14
N TYR A 115 -1.35 -20.42 4.20
CA TYR A 115 -2.51 -19.53 4.14
C TYR A 115 -2.11 -18.06 4.29
N SER A 116 -1.29 -17.73 5.30
CA SER A 116 -0.85 -16.35 5.54
C SER A 116 0.34 -15.92 4.67
N PHE A 117 1.17 -16.86 4.20
CA PHE A 117 2.37 -16.53 3.41
C PHE A 117 2.07 -15.74 2.12
N PRO A 118 1.06 -16.09 1.29
CA PRO A 118 0.70 -15.30 0.11
C PRO A 118 0.24 -13.88 0.43
N ILE A 119 -0.44 -13.68 1.57
CA ILE A 119 -0.89 -12.36 2.01
C ILE A 119 0.31 -11.51 2.45
N ALA A 120 1.24 -12.12 3.21
CA ALA A 120 2.49 -11.48 3.61
C ALA A 120 3.36 -11.10 2.40
N LEU A 121 3.43 -11.95 1.37
CA LEU A 121 4.11 -11.59 0.12
C LEU A 121 3.46 -10.37 -0.54
N GLY A 122 2.13 -10.31 -0.60
CA GLY A 122 1.40 -9.13 -1.08
C GLY A 122 1.74 -7.86 -0.30
N VAL A 123 1.73 -7.94 1.04
CA VAL A 123 2.14 -6.84 1.92
C VAL A 123 3.56 -6.36 1.61
N VAL A 124 4.50 -7.28 1.41
CA VAL A 124 5.88 -6.95 1.04
C VAL A 124 5.91 -6.25 -0.32
N VAL A 125 5.27 -6.81 -1.34
CA VAL A 125 5.20 -6.24 -2.71
C VAL A 125 4.62 -4.82 -2.67
N PHE A 126 3.49 -4.64 -1.98
CA PHE A 126 2.88 -3.33 -1.81
C PHE A 126 3.84 -2.36 -1.13
N SER A 127 4.58 -2.78 -0.11
CA SER A 127 5.53 -1.91 0.59
C SER A 127 6.68 -1.38 -0.29
N TYR A 128 6.97 -2.02 -1.43
CA TYR A 128 7.98 -1.60 -2.40
C TYR A 128 7.42 -0.87 -3.61
N THR A 129 6.10 -0.71 -3.65
CA THR A 129 5.41 -0.06 -4.76
C THR A 129 5.77 1.43 -4.77
N SER A 130 6.64 1.80 -5.70
CA SER A 130 7.07 3.19 -5.94
C SER A 130 7.06 3.57 -7.43
N GLN A 131 6.82 2.59 -8.31
CA GLN A 131 6.89 2.71 -9.77
C GLN A 131 6.02 3.83 -10.35
N ILE A 132 4.92 4.17 -9.68
CA ILE A 132 4.00 5.24 -10.11
C ILE A 132 4.69 6.62 -10.00
N PHE A 133 5.54 6.81 -8.99
CA PHE A 133 6.20 8.09 -8.73
C PHE A 133 7.57 8.21 -9.40
N LEU A 134 8.17 7.08 -9.80
CA LEU A 134 9.53 7.03 -10.33
C LEU A 134 9.79 7.97 -11.52
N PRO A 135 8.93 8.06 -12.56
CA PRO A 135 9.17 8.95 -13.69
C PRO A 135 9.14 10.43 -13.28
N THR A 136 8.18 10.81 -12.44
CA THR A 136 8.07 12.19 -11.92
C THR A 136 9.27 12.54 -11.05
N LEU A 137 9.76 11.57 -10.27
CA LEU A 137 10.93 11.73 -9.41
C LEU A 137 12.20 11.90 -10.25
N GLU A 138 12.45 11.03 -11.24
CA GLU A 138 13.58 11.13 -12.17
C GLU A 138 13.61 12.48 -12.89
N GLY A 139 12.47 12.92 -13.43
CA GLY A 139 12.34 14.21 -14.13
C GLY A 139 12.53 15.43 -13.22
N SER A 140 12.37 15.27 -11.90
CA SER A 140 12.56 16.33 -10.90
C SER A 140 13.95 16.33 -10.26
N MET A 141 14.80 15.36 -10.54
CA MET A 141 16.15 15.29 -9.98
C MET A 141 17.07 16.32 -10.62
N ALA A 142 17.88 17.00 -9.79
CA ALA A 142 18.93 17.90 -10.29
C ALA A 142 19.99 17.19 -11.15
N LYS A 143 20.16 15.87 -10.95
CA LYS A 143 21.08 14.99 -11.69
C LYS A 143 20.37 13.68 -12.06
N PRO A 144 19.55 13.64 -13.12
CA PRO A 144 18.80 12.45 -13.53
C PRO A 144 19.70 11.26 -13.88
N ASP A 145 20.93 11.53 -14.33
CA ASP A 145 21.99 10.54 -14.60
C ASP A 145 22.33 9.63 -13.39
N ARG A 146 22.04 10.10 -12.16
CA ARG A 146 22.25 9.32 -10.92
C ARG A 146 21.00 8.59 -10.43
N PHE A 147 19.91 8.59 -11.19
CA PHE A 147 18.64 7.98 -10.80
C PHE A 147 18.78 6.50 -10.42
N ASN A 148 19.46 5.70 -11.25
CA ASN A 148 19.69 4.27 -10.97
C ASN A 148 20.48 4.05 -9.68
N THR A 149 21.51 4.87 -9.41
CA THR A 149 22.29 4.79 -8.17
C THR A 149 21.43 5.12 -6.95
N MET A 150 20.60 6.16 -7.04
CA MET A 150 19.66 6.53 -5.97
C MET A 150 18.64 5.42 -5.72
N LEU A 151 18.09 4.81 -6.78
CA LEU A 151 17.17 3.67 -6.67
C LEU A 151 17.81 2.48 -5.97
N ASN A 152 19.01 2.07 -6.37
CA ASN A 152 19.70 0.93 -5.79
C ASN A 152 19.95 1.12 -4.28
N TRP A 153 20.53 2.27 -3.89
CA TRP A 153 20.82 2.54 -2.49
C TRP A 153 19.56 2.67 -1.64
N SER A 154 18.52 3.34 -2.15
CA SER A 154 17.25 3.50 -1.41
C SER A 154 16.54 2.16 -1.20
N HIS A 155 16.51 1.28 -2.20
CA HIS A 155 15.87 -0.03 -2.07
C HIS A 155 16.66 -0.98 -1.16
N ILE A 156 18.00 -0.99 -1.25
CA ILE A 156 18.86 -1.78 -0.35
C ILE A 156 18.67 -1.33 1.09
N ALA A 157 18.72 -0.01 1.33
CA ALA A 157 18.51 0.55 2.68
C ALA A 157 17.11 0.21 3.21
N ALA A 158 16.07 0.34 2.38
CA ALA A 158 14.70 -0.02 2.74
C ALA A 158 14.56 -1.52 3.05
N ALA A 159 15.21 -2.41 2.30
CA ALA A 159 15.19 -3.85 2.54
C ALA A 159 15.84 -4.25 3.85
N ILE A 160 17.04 -3.75 4.10
CA ILE A 160 17.74 -4.01 5.37
C ILE A 160 16.91 -3.47 6.53
N PHE A 161 16.42 -2.23 6.43
CA PHE A 161 15.65 -1.61 7.50
C PHE A 161 14.36 -2.36 7.80
N LYS A 162 13.54 -2.65 6.79
CA LYS A 162 12.27 -3.38 6.95
C LYS A 162 12.49 -4.79 7.49
N ALA A 163 13.47 -5.52 6.98
CA ALA A 163 13.77 -6.88 7.44
C ALA A 163 14.22 -6.90 8.91
N LEU A 164 15.12 -5.99 9.29
CA LEU A 164 15.56 -5.86 10.68
C LEU A 164 14.42 -5.41 11.60
N PHE A 165 13.62 -4.43 11.18
CA PHE A 165 12.49 -3.95 11.95
C PHE A 165 11.45 -5.06 12.17
N ALA A 166 11.07 -5.78 11.12
CA ALA A 166 10.14 -6.90 11.21
C ALA A 166 10.68 -8.03 12.08
N TYR A 167 11.96 -8.38 11.93
CA TYR A 167 12.58 -9.44 12.72
C TYR A 167 12.66 -9.08 14.22
N VAL A 168 13.12 -7.87 14.55
CA VAL A 168 13.20 -7.39 15.94
C VAL A 168 11.80 -7.23 16.56
N GLY A 169 10.84 -6.75 15.78
CA GLY A 169 9.43 -6.69 16.20
C GLY A 169 8.88 -8.07 16.52
N PHE A 170 9.04 -9.03 15.60
CA PHE A 170 8.60 -10.41 15.82
C PHE A 170 9.29 -11.07 17.00
N LEU A 171 10.59 -10.84 17.23
CA LEU A 171 11.27 -11.36 18.42
C LEU A 171 10.70 -10.80 19.73
N THR A 172 10.15 -9.57 19.71
CA THR A 172 9.62 -8.93 20.92
C THR A 172 8.23 -9.46 21.30
N TRP A 173 7.33 -9.68 20.32
CA TRP A 173 5.93 -10.08 20.58
C TRP A 173 5.55 -11.48 20.09
N GLY A 174 6.40 -12.13 19.30
CA GLY A 174 6.16 -13.47 18.75
C GLY A 174 4.85 -13.56 17.97
N TYR A 175 4.11 -14.64 18.18
CA TYR A 175 2.82 -14.89 17.51
C TYR A 175 1.69 -13.96 17.98
N GLU A 176 1.90 -13.15 19.02
CA GLU A 176 0.92 -12.14 19.45
C GLU A 176 1.03 -10.82 18.68
N THR A 177 2.00 -10.70 17.76
CA THR A 177 2.16 -9.52 16.89
C THR A 177 0.86 -9.22 16.14
N GLN A 178 0.30 -8.04 16.43
CA GLN A 178 -0.90 -7.51 15.76
C GLN A 178 -0.54 -6.91 14.41
N GLU A 179 -1.56 -6.69 13.57
CA GLU A 179 -1.40 -6.05 12.25
C GLU A 179 -0.68 -4.70 12.35
N GLU A 180 -1.11 -3.85 13.28
CA GLU A 180 -0.36 -2.68 13.70
C GLU A 180 0.46 -3.00 14.94
N ILE A 181 1.77 -3.11 14.77
CA ILE A 181 2.71 -3.45 15.86
C ILE A 181 2.60 -2.54 17.08
N THR A 182 2.13 -1.30 16.91
CA THR A 182 1.96 -0.34 18.00
C THR A 182 0.77 -0.67 18.89
N ASN A 183 -0.18 -1.47 18.41
CA ASN A 183 -1.27 -2.01 19.23
C ASN A 183 -0.79 -3.05 20.26
N ASN A 184 0.41 -3.61 20.08
CA ASN A 184 1.05 -4.49 21.07
C ASN A 184 1.74 -3.74 22.23
N LEU A 185 1.73 -2.40 22.24
CA LEU A 185 2.34 -1.64 23.33
C LEU A 185 1.56 -1.87 24.64
N PRO A 186 2.26 -2.11 25.77
CA PRO A 186 1.65 -2.69 26.97
C PRO A 186 0.78 -1.73 27.77
N THR A 187 1.09 -0.42 27.75
CA THR A 187 0.34 0.58 28.51
C THR A 187 -0.52 1.42 27.59
N GLN A 188 -1.77 1.63 28.00
CA GLN A 188 -2.77 2.35 27.19
C GLN A 188 -2.30 3.76 26.81
N GLY A 189 -1.70 4.51 27.75
CA GLY A 189 -1.20 5.86 27.48
C GLY A 189 -0.03 5.89 26.50
N PHE A 190 0.88 4.91 26.56
CA PHE A 190 2.01 4.82 25.62
C PHE A 190 1.52 4.43 24.23
N LYS A 191 0.68 3.40 24.16
CA LYS A 191 -0.02 2.98 22.94
C LYS A 191 -0.73 4.16 22.28
N ALA A 192 -1.59 4.88 23.02
CA ALA A 192 -2.32 6.03 22.51
C ALA A 192 -1.40 7.14 21.99
N THR A 193 -0.32 7.45 22.71
CA THR A 193 0.64 8.48 22.28
C THR A 193 1.30 8.11 20.95
N VAL A 194 1.79 6.88 20.81
CA VAL A 194 2.45 6.41 19.58
C VAL A 194 1.45 6.30 18.43
N ASN A 195 0.26 5.78 18.70
CA ASN A 195 -0.81 5.65 17.70
C ASN A 195 -1.29 7.01 17.19
N ILE A 196 -1.41 8.03 18.03
CA ILE A 196 -1.73 9.40 17.58
C ILE A 196 -0.65 9.95 16.62
N ILE A 197 0.64 9.72 16.92
CA ILE A 197 1.72 10.13 16.02
C ILE A 197 1.64 9.37 14.69
N LEU A 198 1.29 8.07 14.73
CA LEU A 198 1.06 7.26 13.53
C LEU A 198 -0.13 7.74 12.70
N VAL A 199 -1.23 8.14 13.34
CA VAL A 199 -2.39 8.75 12.69
C VAL A 199 -1.99 10.05 12.01
N ILE A 200 -1.24 10.93 12.70
CA ILE A 200 -0.70 12.16 12.10
C ILE A 200 0.19 11.83 10.90
N LYS A 201 1.07 10.82 11.02
CA LYS A 201 1.90 10.34 9.92
C LYS A 201 1.05 9.85 8.74
N ALA A 202 -0.02 9.10 8.98
CA ALA A 202 -0.93 8.63 7.93
C ALA A 202 -1.63 9.80 7.23
N LEU A 203 -2.14 10.77 7.99
CA LEU A 203 -2.77 11.98 7.47
C LEU A 203 -1.80 12.84 6.64
N LEU A 204 -0.52 12.91 7.03
CA LEU A 204 0.52 13.61 6.28
C LEU A 204 0.99 12.85 5.04
N SER A 205 0.83 11.52 5.03
CA SER A 205 1.22 10.64 3.92
C SER A 205 0.15 10.51 2.84
N TYR A 206 -1.13 10.61 3.21
CA TYR A 206 -2.29 10.54 2.31
C TYR A 206 -2.26 11.53 1.12
N PRO A 207 -1.84 12.81 1.28
CA PRO A 207 -1.80 13.80 0.21
C PRO A 207 -1.07 13.35 -1.05
N LEU A 208 0.00 12.56 -0.93
CA LEU A 208 0.85 12.17 -2.06
C LEU A 208 0.14 11.21 -3.03
N PRO A 209 -0.34 10.01 -2.61
CA PRO A 209 -1.10 9.14 -3.49
C PRO A 209 -2.42 9.77 -3.93
N PHE A 210 -3.08 10.56 -3.07
CA PHE A 210 -4.29 11.28 -3.44
C PHE A 210 -4.05 12.27 -4.59
N PHE A 211 -2.98 13.08 -4.49
CA PHE A 211 -2.63 14.03 -5.53
C PHE A 211 -2.30 13.32 -6.85
N ALA A 212 -1.53 12.23 -6.79
CA ALA A 212 -1.22 11.42 -7.97
C ALA A 212 -2.47 10.75 -8.57
N ALA A 213 -3.42 10.29 -7.74
CA ALA A 213 -4.67 9.71 -8.21
C ALA A 213 -5.53 10.76 -8.93
N ALA A 214 -5.66 11.93 -8.33
CA ALA A 214 -6.41 13.04 -8.91
C ALA A 214 -5.78 13.52 -10.24
N ASP A 215 -4.45 13.61 -10.31
CA ASP A 215 -3.73 14.00 -11.53
C ASP A 215 -3.85 12.92 -12.62
N THR A 216 -3.71 11.65 -12.26
CA THR A 216 -3.89 10.51 -13.18
C THR A 216 -5.31 10.46 -13.73
N LEU A 217 -6.32 10.68 -12.87
CA LEU A 217 -7.73 10.70 -13.26
C LEU A 217 -8.04 11.91 -14.16
N GLU A 218 -7.46 13.08 -13.86
CA GLU A 218 -7.54 14.27 -14.72
C GLU A 218 -6.97 13.99 -16.11
N HIS A 219 -5.78 13.41 -16.18
CA HIS A 219 -5.14 13.06 -17.44
C HIS A 219 -5.95 12.05 -18.25
N ALA A 220 -6.47 11.01 -17.59
CA ALA A 220 -7.24 9.95 -18.25
C ALA A 220 -8.57 10.44 -18.82
N LEU A 221 -9.29 11.29 -18.08
CA LEU A 221 -10.65 11.69 -18.42
C LEU A 221 -10.75 13.02 -19.18
N PHE A 222 -9.75 13.91 -19.10
CA PHE A 222 -9.92 15.32 -19.53
C PHE A 222 -8.82 15.88 -20.44
N ARG A 223 -7.68 15.20 -20.60
CA ARG A 223 -6.53 15.74 -21.38
C ARG A 223 -6.42 15.21 -22.81
N ASN A 224 -7.25 14.25 -23.19
CA ASN A 224 -7.34 13.74 -24.57
C ASN A 224 -8.37 14.54 -25.39
N LYS A 225 -7.98 15.70 -25.94
CA LYS A 225 -8.77 16.33 -27.01
C LYS A 225 -8.61 15.52 -28.31
N PRO A 226 -9.69 15.27 -29.08
CA PRO A 226 -11.00 15.94 -29.03
C PRO A 226 -12.18 15.08 -28.52
N GLU A 227 -11.95 13.92 -27.87
CA GLU A 227 -13.02 12.95 -27.55
C GLU A 227 -13.27 12.75 -26.04
N THR A 228 -13.37 13.82 -25.26
CA THR A 228 -13.81 13.70 -23.84
C THR A 228 -15.04 14.56 -23.55
N PRO A 229 -16.09 14.01 -22.93
CA PRO A 229 -17.39 14.69 -22.74
C PRO A 229 -17.38 15.85 -21.73
N PHE A 230 -16.26 16.14 -21.07
CA PHE A 230 -16.20 17.14 -19.99
C PHE A 230 -14.98 18.08 -20.07
N PRO A 231 -15.08 19.34 -19.60
CA PRO A 231 -14.01 20.33 -19.68
C PRO A 231 -12.89 20.11 -18.63
N SER A 232 -11.64 20.41 -19.02
CA SER A 232 -10.42 20.33 -18.18
C SER A 232 -10.51 21.12 -16.86
N PHE A 233 -9.87 20.60 -15.79
CA PHE A 233 -9.94 21.10 -14.42
C PHE A 233 -9.15 22.35 -14.11
N ARG A 234 -8.12 22.67 -14.91
CA ARG A 234 -7.32 23.87 -14.73
C ARG A 234 -7.79 24.97 -15.67
N ASN A 235 -7.94 26.16 -15.12
CA ASN A 235 -8.00 27.38 -15.91
C ASN A 235 -6.60 27.67 -16.50
N PRO A 236 -6.50 28.44 -17.59
CA PRO A 236 -5.22 28.86 -18.18
C PRO A 236 -4.28 29.60 -17.21
N ASP A 237 -4.83 30.11 -16.10
CA ASP A 237 -4.14 30.81 -15.03
C ASP A 237 -3.59 29.89 -13.90
N GLY A 238 -3.81 28.57 -13.99
CA GLY A 238 -3.40 27.60 -12.97
C GLY A 238 -4.38 27.40 -11.79
N SER A 239 -5.53 28.07 -11.78
CA SER A 239 -6.59 27.86 -10.78
C SER A 239 -7.43 26.61 -11.09
N HIS A 240 -7.88 25.90 -10.05
CA HIS A 240 -8.83 24.79 -10.23
C HIS A 240 -10.22 25.34 -10.50
N LYS A 241 -10.88 24.84 -11.55
CA LYS A 241 -12.31 25.06 -11.75
C LYS A 241 -13.08 24.41 -10.60
N PRO A 242 -14.26 24.96 -10.22
CA PRO A 242 -15.09 24.40 -9.16
C PRO A 242 -15.38 22.90 -9.33
N TRP A 243 -15.56 22.44 -10.59
CA TRP A 243 -15.75 21.03 -10.92
C TRP A 243 -14.59 20.10 -10.50
N GLY A 244 -13.35 20.57 -10.53
CA GLY A 244 -12.19 19.78 -10.11
C GLY A 244 -12.07 19.60 -8.62
N ILE A 245 -12.51 20.61 -7.86
CA ILE A 245 -12.59 20.51 -6.40
C ILE A 245 -13.71 19.53 -6.02
N VAL A 246 -14.86 19.58 -6.70
CA VAL A 246 -15.97 18.63 -6.50
C VAL A 246 -15.54 17.19 -6.79
N MET A 247 -14.82 16.94 -7.90
CA MET A 247 -14.29 15.60 -8.18
C MET A 247 -13.32 15.14 -7.08
N LYS A 248 -12.38 16.00 -6.67
CA LYS A 248 -11.41 15.69 -5.60
C LYS A 248 -12.10 15.40 -4.27
N MET A 249 -13.13 16.16 -3.90
CA MET A 249 -13.97 15.86 -2.73
C MET A 249 -14.68 14.53 -2.90
N GLY A 250 -15.28 14.26 -4.06
CA GLY A 250 -15.91 12.98 -4.39
C GLY A 250 -14.96 11.79 -4.25
N LEU A 251 -13.69 11.94 -4.64
CA LEU A 251 -12.66 10.92 -4.43
C LEU A 251 -12.42 10.66 -2.94
N VAL A 252 -12.27 11.69 -2.11
CA VAL A 252 -12.12 11.54 -0.65
C VAL A 252 -13.37 10.90 -0.01
N PHE A 253 -14.57 11.25 -0.48
CA PHE A 253 -15.79 10.58 -0.03
C PHE A 253 -15.83 9.11 -0.45
N SER A 254 -15.39 8.78 -1.66
CA SER A 254 -15.34 7.40 -2.14
C SER A 254 -14.36 6.54 -1.33
N THR A 255 -13.21 7.11 -0.91
CA THR A 255 -12.26 6.40 -0.07
C THR A 255 -12.82 6.14 1.33
N LEU A 256 -13.58 7.06 1.90
CA LEU A 256 -14.30 6.85 3.16
C LEU A 256 -15.36 5.75 3.06
N ILE A 257 -16.18 5.75 2.00
CA ILE A 257 -17.19 4.70 1.82
C ILE A 257 -16.50 3.34 1.75
N MET A 258 -15.43 3.23 0.96
CA MET A 258 -14.69 1.98 0.83
C MET A 258 -13.97 1.58 2.11
N SER A 259 -13.44 2.51 2.92
CA SER A 259 -12.81 2.19 4.19
C SER A 259 -13.79 1.65 5.22
N ILE A 260 -15.03 2.17 5.24
CA ILE A 260 -16.10 1.66 6.12
C ILE A 260 -16.57 0.28 5.65
N VAL A 261 -16.61 0.04 4.34
CA VAL A 261 -17.04 -1.26 3.79
C VAL A 261 -15.97 -2.33 4.03
N ILE A 262 -14.68 -2.03 3.88
CA ILE A 262 -13.57 -3.01 3.98
C ILE A 262 -12.57 -2.59 5.09
N PRO A 263 -12.91 -2.80 6.38
CA PRO A 263 -12.05 -2.40 7.51
C PRO A 263 -11.04 -3.51 7.89
N HIS A 264 -10.28 -4.01 6.92
CA HIS A 264 -9.26 -5.04 7.14
C HIS A 264 -7.91 -4.58 6.62
N PHE A 265 -7.08 -4.01 7.51
CA PHE A 265 -5.84 -3.33 7.15
C PHE A 265 -4.85 -4.24 6.39
N THR A 266 -4.48 -5.39 6.97
CA THR A 266 -3.46 -6.28 6.38
C THR A 266 -3.98 -7.01 5.15
N THR A 267 -5.23 -7.48 5.17
CA THR A 267 -5.86 -8.16 4.03
C THR A 267 -5.97 -7.22 2.84
N LEU A 268 -6.38 -5.96 3.07
CA LEU A 268 -6.44 -4.94 2.02
C LEU A 268 -5.04 -4.67 1.46
N MET A 269 -4.04 -4.48 2.33
CA MET A 269 -2.66 -4.26 1.92
C MET A 269 -2.10 -5.42 1.07
N GLY A 270 -2.35 -6.67 1.51
CA GLY A 270 -2.00 -7.87 0.79
C GLY A 270 -2.68 -7.96 -0.57
N LEU A 271 -3.98 -7.64 -0.65
CA LEU A 271 -4.74 -7.61 -1.90
C LEU A 271 -4.17 -6.59 -2.89
N ILE A 272 -3.83 -5.38 -2.45
CA ILE A 272 -3.24 -4.35 -3.30
C ILE A 272 -1.93 -4.86 -3.90
N GLY A 273 -1.04 -5.39 -3.06
CA GLY A 273 0.24 -5.90 -3.52
C GLY A 273 0.11 -7.11 -4.45
N ASN A 274 -0.78 -8.05 -4.12
CA ASN A 274 -1.01 -9.24 -4.94
C ASN A 274 -1.70 -8.94 -6.27
N PHE A 275 -2.57 -7.93 -6.32
CA PHE A 275 -3.26 -7.54 -7.54
C PHE A 275 -2.50 -6.47 -8.33
N THR A 276 -2.54 -5.21 -7.91
CA THR A 276 -1.93 -4.11 -8.67
C THR A 276 -0.41 -4.13 -8.57
N GLY A 277 0.13 -4.46 -7.40
CA GLY A 277 1.58 -4.49 -7.18
C GLY A 277 2.28 -5.51 -8.05
N THR A 278 1.78 -6.76 -8.14
CA THR A 278 2.39 -7.78 -8.99
C THR A 278 2.31 -7.42 -10.49
N MET A 279 1.20 -6.82 -10.91
CA MET A 279 1.02 -6.39 -12.30
C MET A 279 1.99 -5.24 -12.65
N LEU A 280 2.05 -4.21 -11.81
CA LEU A 280 2.83 -2.99 -12.05
C LEU A 280 4.33 -3.14 -11.77
N SER A 281 4.74 -4.03 -10.87
CA SER A 281 6.14 -4.21 -10.49
C SER A 281 6.82 -5.44 -11.12
N PHE A 282 6.07 -6.50 -11.47
CA PHE A 282 6.65 -7.72 -12.07
C PHE A 282 6.21 -7.93 -13.51
N ILE A 283 4.91 -8.12 -13.75
CA ILE A 283 4.41 -8.65 -15.02
C ILE A 283 4.59 -7.63 -16.16
N TRP A 284 4.05 -6.43 -16.00
CA TRP A 284 4.04 -5.43 -17.06
C TRP A 284 5.42 -4.87 -17.40
N PRO A 285 6.29 -4.49 -16.44
CA PRO A 285 7.63 -4.01 -16.77
C PRO A 285 8.45 -5.03 -17.57
N CYS A 286 8.46 -6.29 -17.14
CA CYS A 286 9.20 -7.36 -17.83
C CYS A 286 8.63 -7.62 -19.22
N TYR A 287 7.29 -7.64 -19.35
CA TYR A 287 6.64 -7.83 -20.64
C TYR A 287 6.92 -6.68 -21.60
N PHE A 288 6.83 -5.42 -21.14
CA PHE A 288 7.12 -4.25 -21.97
C PHE A 288 8.60 -4.17 -22.38
N HIS A 289 9.51 -4.46 -21.45
CA HIS A 289 10.95 -4.49 -21.72
C HIS A 289 11.26 -5.50 -22.83
N MET A 290 10.73 -6.72 -22.68
CA MET A 290 10.93 -7.80 -23.64
C MET A 290 10.30 -7.50 -25.00
N ARG A 291 9.09 -6.91 -25.04
CA ARG A 291 8.43 -6.51 -26.30
C ARG A 291 9.15 -5.39 -27.03
N LEU A 292 9.67 -4.39 -26.32
CA LEU A 292 10.32 -3.22 -26.94
C LEU A 292 11.76 -3.47 -27.37
N LYS A 293 12.45 -4.42 -26.73
CA LYS A 293 13.88 -4.68 -26.95
C LYS A 293 14.18 -6.10 -27.41
N TRP A 294 13.17 -6.84 -27.88
CA TRP A 294 13.27 -8.26 -28.23
C TRP A 294 14.53 -8.62 -29.03
N ASP A 295 14.80 -7.89 -30.12
CA ASP A 295 15.90 -8.21 -31.05
C ASP A 295 17.30 -7.86 -30.49
N THR A 296 17.36 -7.09 -29.40
CA THR A 296 18.62 -6.64 -28.77
C THR A 296 18.94 -7.37 -27.47
N LEU A 297 18.02 -8.21 -26.98
CA LEU A 297 18.14 -8.84 -25.67
C LEU A 297 18.87 -10.17 -25.74
N GLU A 298 19.76 -10.39 -24.77
CA GLU A 298 20.37 -11.69 -24.54
C GLU A 298 19.33 -12.70 -24.04
N TRP A 299 19.47 -13.95 -24.45
CA TRP A 299 18.58 -15.06 -24.07
C TRP A 299 18.41 -15.25 -22.55
N TRP A 300 19.43 -14.93 -21.75
CA TRP A 300 19.38 -15.03 -20.29
C TRP A 300 18.47 -13.95 -19.69
N ILE A 301 18.52 -12.73 -20.22
CA ILE A 301 17.64 -11.63 -19.79
C ILE A 301 16.19 -11.95 -20.16
N ILE A 302 15.95 -12.52 -21.35
CA ILE A 302 14.62 -13.01 -21.75
C ILE A 302 14.13 -14.08 -20.77
N SER A 303 14.98 -15.06 -20.44
CA SER A 303 14.65 -16.14 -19.50
C SER A 303 14.32 -15.59 -18.10
N LEU A 304 15.10 -14.62 -17.59
CA LEU A 304 14.84 -13.95 -16.32
C LEU A 304 13.51 -13.17 -16.34
N ASN A 305 13.23 -12.43 -17.41
CA ASN A 305 11.95 -11.71 -17.56
C ASN A 305 10.75 -12.66 -17.57
N VAL A 306 10.85 -13.78 -18.28
CA VAL A 306 9.81 -14.81 -18.30
C VAL A 306 9.62 -15.43 -16.91
N PHE A 307 10.72 -15.73 -16.21
CA PHE A 307 10.68 -16.24 -14.84
C PHE A 307 9.97 -15.26 -13.89
N ILE A 308 10.29 -13.96 -13.94
CA ILE A 308 9.65 -12.93 -13.12
C ILE A 308 8.15 -12.82 -13.44
N ILE A 309 7.77 -12.90 -14.72
CA ILE A 309 6.36 -12.91 -15.13
C ILE A 309 5.62 -14.11 -14.53
N CYS A 310 6.17 -15.32 -14.68
CA CYS A 310 5.57 -16.53 -14.12
C CYS A 310 5.44 -16.45 -12.60
N LEU A 311 6.48 -15.99 -11.91
CA LEU A 311 6.46 -15.77 -10.47
C LEU A 311 5.39 -14.75 -10.07
N GLY A 312 5.30 -13.62 -10.79
CA GLY A 312 4.28 -12.60 -10.57
C GLY A 312 2.86 -13.15 -10.73
N PHE A 313 2.61 -14.00 -11.75
CA PHE A 313 1.32 -14.67 -11.91
C PHE A 313 1.00 -15.62 -10.77
N ILE A 314 1.97 -16.40 -10.29
CA ILE A 314 1.79 -17.33 -9.17
C ILE A 314 1.46 -16.55 -7.89
N ILE A 315 2.32 -15.59 -7.52
CA ILE A 315 2.13 -14.76 -6.32
C ILE A 315 0.79 -14.01 -6.39
N GLY A 316 0.50 -13.38 -7.54
CA GLY A 316 -0.73 -12.63 -7.71
C GLY A 316 -1.98 -13.48 -7.65
N SER A 317 -2.02 -14.62 -8.36
CA SER A 317 -3.21 -15.47 -8.40
C SER A 317 -3.49 -16.13 -7.05
N VAL A 318 -2.45 -16.70 -6.42
CA VAL A 318 -2.56 -17.34 -5.10
C VAL A 318 -2.90 -16.30 -4.04
N GLY A 319 -2.24 -15.15 -4.08
CA GLY A 319 -2.46 -14.06 -3.15
C GLY A 319 -3.86 -13.47 -3.25
N ILE A 320 -4.38 -13.21 -4.45
CA ILE A 320 -5.75 -12.72 -4.65
C ILE A 320 -6.76 -13.73 -4.11
N TYR A 321 -6.56 -15.03 -4.37
CA TYR A 321 -7.45 -16.08 -3.86
C TYR A 321 -7.53 -16.05 -2.33
N TYR A 322 -6.40 -16.07 -1.63
CA TYR A 322 -6.39 -16.07 -0.17
C TYR A 322 -6.82 -14.75 0.45
N SER A 323 -6.40 -13.60 -0.10
CA SER A 323 -6.87 -12.29 0.40
C SER A 323 -8.37 -12.11 0.20
N THR A 324 -8.94 -12.59 -0.92
CA THR A 324 -10.39 -12.53 -1.14
C THR A 324 -11.13 -13.50 -0.23
N TRP A 325 -10.57 -14.69 -0.01
CA TRP A 325 -11.13 -15.68 0.92
C TRP A 325 -11.18 -15.15 2.35
N GLU A 326 -10.09 -14.56 2.85
CA GLU A 326 -10.07 -13.93 4.18
C GLU A 326 -11.06 -12.79 4.27
N LEU A 327 -11.14 -11.95 3.24
CA LEU A 327 -12.09 -10.84 3.21
C LEU A 327 -13.55 -11.32 3.28
N ILE A 328 -13.93 -12.31 2.47
CA ILE A 328 -15.29 -12.89 2.49
C ILE A 328 -15.61 -13.49 3.85
N ARG A 329 -14.66 -14.22 4.43
CA ARG A 329 -14.83 -14.86 5.73
C ARG A 329 -15.00 -13.85 6.86
N ALA A 330 -14.26 -12.74 6.78
CA ALA A 330 -14.40 -11.64 7.73
C ALA A 330 -15.79 -10.97 7.64
N PHE A 331 -16.35 -10.81 6.44
CA PHE A 331 -17.73 -10.34 6.25
C PHE A 331 -18.80 -11.30 6.77
N GLN A 332 -18.54 -12.61 6.76
CA GLN A 332 -19.48 -13.63 7.23
C GLN A 332 -19.48 -13.79 8.77
N GLY A 333 -18.62 -13.07 9.49
CA GLY A 333 -18.56 -13.11 10.95
C GLY A 333 -17.99 -14.42 11.52
N GLU A 334 -17.25 -15.20 10.72
CA GLU A 334 -16.63 -16.43 11.18
C GLU A 334 -15.27 -16.15 11.86
N ASP A 335 -15.27 -16.03 13.19
CA ASP A 335 -14.07 -15.85 14.03
C ASP A 335 -12.90 -16.76 13.59
N VAL A 336 -11.77 -16.13 13.26
CA VAL A 336 -10.52 -16.79 12.82
C VAL A 336 -10.07 -17.87 13.80
N HIS A 337 -10.20 -17.59 15.11
CA HIS A 337 -9.78 -18.49 16.19
C HIS A 337 -10.64 -19.75 16.39
N LYS A 338 -11.87 -19.81 15.85
CA LYS A 338 -12.73 -21.00 16.01
C LYS A 338 -12.53 -22.04 14.92
N VAL A 339 -12.18 -21.65 13.69
CA VAL A 339 -12.16 -22.57 12.54
C VAL A 339 -10.77 -23.17 12.28
N LEU A 340 -9.69 -22.47 12.64
CA LEU A 340 -8.32 -22.98 12.52
C LEU A 340 -8.10 -24.36 13.18
N PRO A 341 -8.56 -24.61 14.42
CA PRO A 341 -8.46 -25.94 15.01
C PRO A 341 -9.39 -26.97 14.35
N ILE A 342 -10.51 -26.57 13.76
CA ILE A 342 -11.48 -27.47 13.09
C ILE A 342 -10.95 -27.95 11.73
N LEU A 343 -10.32 -27.05 10.96
CA LEU A 343 -9.66 -27.41 9.70
C LEU A 343 -8.37 -28.19 9.92
N ALA A 344 -7.55 -27.82 10.91
CA ALA A 344 -6.37 -28.59 11.30
C ALA A 344 -6.75 -30.01 11.76
N ALA A 345 -7.85 -30.18 12.49
CA ALA A 345 -8.39 -31.48 12.91
C ALA A 345 -8.92 -32.32 11.74
N ASN A 346 -9.60 -31.70 10.76
CA ASN A 346 -10.09 -32.41 9.57
C ASN A 346 -8.96 -32.86 8.64
N ILE A 347 -7.86 -32.09 8.55
CA ILE A 347 -6.70 -32.46 7.74
C ILE A 347 -5.85 -33.55 8.42
N THR A 348 -5.73 -33.54 9.76
CA THR A 348 -5.06 -34.65 10.48
C THR A 348 -5.85 -35.96 10.42
N HIS A 349 -7.18 -35.91 10.24
CA HIS A 349 -7.99 -37.11 10.01
C HIS A 349 -7.83 -37.71 8.60
N LEU A 350 -7.52 -36.88 7.59
CA LEU A 350 -7.26 -37.33 6.21
C LEU A 350 -5.88 -37.97 6.03
N HIS A 351 -4.92 -37.71 6.92
CA HIS A 351 -3.60 -38.36 6.92
C HIS A 351 -3.57 -39.70 7.68
N LYS A 352 -4.71 -40.15 8.22
CA LYS A 352 -4.86 -41.42 8.96
C LYS A 352 -5.59 -42.53 8.18
N PHE A 353 -5.81 -42.34 6.88
CA PHE A 353 -6.33 -43.38 5.99
C PHE A 353 -5.34 -43.72 4.88
#